data_AF-A0A8H6HF97-F1
#
_entry.id   AF-A0A8H6HF97-F1
#
_cell.length_a   1.000
_cell.length_b   1.000
_cell.length_c   1.000
_cell.angle_alpha   90.00
_cell.angle_beta   90.00
_cell.angle_gamma   90.00
#
_symmetry.space_group_name_H-M   'P 1'
#
loop_
_entity.id
_entity.type
_entity.pdbx_description
1 polymer ?
#
loop_
_entity_poly.entity_id
_entity_poly.type
_entity_poly.pdbx_seq_one_letter_code
_entity_poly.pdbx_strand_id
1 'polypeptide(L)'
;MTHGVHPRIARALWSSTAFCKLVIQMWAFKTSTGRFKTFFFLNAGCLILKLMRECLNDEEGRELLLRELTRLPHFANTFTTVTIRRCRQVQEDHLKGETPRSEALHYVSSAMDVILFSASHNQLVERAFAKRQYLKHLVSSMVSLADGASSTDGTFVFLEESSRRLVSLAIDIPSNRVDYNFGELVDGGFVEYIGRLLDLFPGNVDHDPELVDRVERVIQILGSQMIHPHVTSRLQEVTTKVECLARRCRDPVLKDACDALYEKFQNMNRIYNSFVKGHVYLCDNQKCGRQLRPNSSESTVPASKKCSGCSTVIYCSVQCQEDDWAEMHQSECSRLRVEYFLRAYHVAYFEYLFNLELEEFERRLADDPDPQEGIPWYDLGPFLGPGVPSPTSTVDQSTRKKERGSPNPIPITERLESTRDLCLRPGAELRIVHASLFLGYFGVFLMVQLEKVGERYEAIHSYFYTV
;
A
#
# COMPACT_ATOMS: atom_id res chain seq x y z
N MET A 1 14.70 29.42 -3.05
CA MET A 1 13.88 29.66 -4.25
C MET A 1 12.63 30.48 -3.94
N THR A 2 11.91 30.28 -2.84
CA THR A 2 10.84 31.21 -2.42
C THR A 2 11.35 32.45 -1.69
N HIS A 3 12.54 32.38 -1.06
CA HIS A 3 13.27 33.57 -0.64
C HIS A 3 13.68 34.37 -1.90
N GLY A 4 12.83 35.31 -2.30
CA GLY A 4 13.03 36.20 -3.45
C GLY A 4 11.92 36.17 -4.50
N VAL A 5 11.08 35.13 -4.56
CA VAL A 5 9.92 35.11 -5.48
C VAL A 5 8.70 35.63 -4.74
N HIS A 6 8.04 36.64 -5.33
CA HIS A 6 6.83 37.20 -4.75
C HIS A 6 5.76 36.11 -4.57
N PRO A 7 5.09 35.99 -3.40
CA PRO A 7 4.13 34.91 -3.13
C PRO A 7 3.03 34.74 -4.18
N ARG A 8 2.59 35.85 -4.81
CA ARG A 8 1.63 35.82 -5.93
C ARG A 8 2.17 35.12 -7.19
N ILE A 9 3.45 35.32 -7.52
CA ILE A 9 4.07 34.65 -8.67
C ILE A 9 4.21 33.16 -8.37
N ALA A 10 4.64 32.84 -7.15
CA ALA A 10 4.77 31.47 -6.70
C ALA A 10 3.41 30.73 -6.77
N ARG A 11 2.34 31.36 -6.25
CA ARG A 11 0.97 30.85 -6.37
C ARG A 11 0.53 30.67 -7.82
N ALA A 12 0.76 31.67 -8.68
CA ALA A 12 0.44 31.57 -10.11
C ALA A 12 1.19 30.45 -10.83
N LEU A 13 2.38 30.06 -10.36
CA LEU A 13 3.11 28.90 -10.87
C LEU A 13 2.46 27.61 -10.41
N TRP A 14 2.18 27.45 -9.11
CA TRP A 14 1.57 26.22 -8.57
C TRP A 14 0.17 25.96 -9.13
N SER A 15 -0.60 27.02 -9.39
CA SER A 15 -1.92 26.95 -10.02
C SER A 15 -1.89 26.75 -11.54
N SER A 16 -0.72 26.61 -12.15
CA SER A 16 -0.60 26.40 -13.59
C SER A 16 -0.51 24.91 -13.93
N THR A 17 -1.45 24.44 -14.75
CA THR A 17 -1.41 23.08 -15.32
C THR A 17 -0.10 22.81 -16.07
N ALA A 18 0.45 23.82 -16.77
CA ALA A 18 1.72 23.68 -17.48
C ALA A 18 2.89 23.44 -16.52
N PHE A 19 2.86 24.09 -15.34
CA PHE A 19 3.88 23.90 -14.31
C PHE A 19 3.80 22.52 -13.67
N CYS A 20 2.60 22.04 -13.30
CA CYS A 20 2.44 20.67 -12.78
C CYS A 20 2.95 19.61 -13.77
N LYS A 21 2.64 19.77 -15.07
CA LYS A 21 3.16 18.90 -16.13
C LYS A 21 4.68 18.94 -16.21
N LEU A 22 5.27 20.13 -16.16
CA LEU A 22 6.73 20.29 -16.15
C LEU A 22 7.35 19.58 -14.95
N VAL A 23 6.77 19.72 -13.75
CA VAL A 23 7.26 19.05 -12.53
C VAL A 23 7.21 17.52 -12.67
N ILE A 24 6.12 16.96 -13.21
CA ILE A 24 6.00 15.51 -13.49
C ILE A 24 7.02 15.07 -14.56
N GLN A 25 7.20 15.85 -15.63
CA GLN A 25 8.19 15.55 -16.67
C GLN A 25 9.61 15.57 -16.13
N MET A 26 9.96 16.59 -15.32
CA MET A 26 11.24 16.65 -14.62
C MET A 26 11.42 15.46 -13.67
N TRP A 27 10.34 14.98 -13.06
CA TRP A 27 10.38 13.81 -12.19
C TRP A 27 10.72 12.53 -12.94
N ALA A 28 10.13 12.34 -14.12
CA ALA A 28 10.36 11.19 -14.98
C ALA A 28 11.61 11.30 -15.87
N PHE A 29 12.27 12.46 -15.90
CA PHE A 29 13.40 12.71 -16.79
C PHE A 29 14.59 11.78 -16.51
N LYS A 30 15.05 11.10 -17.57
CA LYS A 30 16.24 10.24 -17.56
C LYS A 30 17.35 10.86 -18.40
N THR A 31 18.58 10.62 -17.98
CA THR A 31 19.79 10.91 -18.77
C THR A 31 19.92 9.92 -19.93
N SER A 32 20.87 10.17 -20.83
CA SER A 32 21.26 9.21 -21.88
C SER A 32 21.72 7.85 -21.34
N THR A 33 22.16 7.79 -20.07
CA THR A 33 22.53 6.55 -19.39
C THR A 33 21.35 5.81 -18.78
N GLY A 34 20.12 6.30 -18.95
CA GLY A 34 18.91 5.73 -18.35
C GLY A 34 18.74 6.02 -16.85
N ARG A 35 19.69 6.74 -16.21
CA ARG A 35 19.59 7.16 -14.81
C ARG A 35 18.66 8.36 -14.67
N PHE A 36 17.94 8.44 -13.55
CA PHE A 36 17.14 9.62 -13.25
C PHE A 36 18.05 10.77 -12.85
N LYS A 37 17.85 11.94 -13.46
CA LYS A 37 18.66 13.12 -13.15
C LYS A 37 18.27 13.68 -11.79
N THR A 38 19.12 13.52 -10.79
CA THR A 38 18.95 14.15 -9.47
C THR A 38 19.48 15.59 -9.52
N PHE A 39 18.69 16.53 -9.00
CA PHE A 39 19.09 17.94 -8.90
C PHE A 39 19.30 18.24 -7.42
N PHE A 40 20.44 17.82 -6.89
CA PHE A 40 20.87 18.15 -5.54
C PHE A 40 21.43 19.57 -5.51
N PHE A 41 20.96 20.35 -4.54
CA PHE A 41 21.58 21.61 -4.17
C PHE A 41 22.22 21.43 -2.80
N LEU A 42 23.44 21.94 -2.61
CA LEU A 42 24.16 21.93 -1.34
C LEU A 42 23.19 22.34 -0.21
N ASN A 43 22.94 21.42 0.72
CA ASN A 43 22.08 21.59 1.90
C ASN A 43 20.58 21.84 1.67
N ALA A 44 20.07 21.82 0.42
CA ALA A 44 18.66 22.11 0.13
C ALA A 44 17.86 20.90 -0.39
N GLY A 45 18.50 19.74 -0.51
CA GLY A 45 17.87 18.50 -0.98
C GLY A 45 17.58 18.50 -2.48
N CYS A 46 16.66 17.64 -2.91
CA CYS A 46 16.25 17.55 -4.31
C CYS A 46 15.27 18.66 -4.68
N LEU A 47 15.63 19.48 -5.67
CA LEU A 47 14.77 20.56 -6.12
C LEU A 47 13.39 20.08 -6.61
N ILE A 48 13.34 18.95 -7.34
CA ILE A 48 12.07 18.47 -7.89
C ILE A 48 11.12 18.05 -6.75
N LEU A 49 11.62 17.34 -5.75
CA LEU A 49 10.81 16.98 -4.57
C LEU A 49 10.34 18.21 -3.82
N LYS A 50 11.20 19.23 -3.68
CA LYS A 50 10.79 20.51 -3.11
C LYS A 50 9.66 21.13 -3.90
N LEU A 51 9.77 21.26 -5.23
CA LEU A 51 8.71 21.81 -6.06
C LEU A 51 7.41 21.00 -5.97
N MET A 52 7.49 19.67 -5.92
CA MET A 52 6.32 18.80 -5.71
C MET A 52 5.66 19.06 -4.35
N ARG A 53 6.45 19.18 -3.28
CA ARG A 53 5.92 19.48 -1.94
C ARG A 53 5.24 20.84 -1.90
N GLU A 54 5.82 21.88 -2.50
CA GLU A 54 5.18 23.19 -2.61
C GLU A 54 3.84 23.09 -3.37
N CYS A 55 3.80 22.32 -4.47
CA CYS A 55 2.53 22.08 -5.19
C CYS A 55 1.50 21.35 -4.32
N LEU A 56 1.92 20.32 -3.56
CA LEU A 56 1.00 19.53 -2.72
C LEU A 56 0.50 20.27 -1.47
N ASN A 57 1.28 21.25 -1.00
CA ASN A 57 0.90 22.10 0.13
C ASN A 57 -0.08 23.23 -0.27
N ASP A 58 -0.02 23.69 -1.52
CA ASP A 58 -1.00 24.62 -2.09
C ASP A 58 -2.27 23.86 -2.52
N GLU A 59 -3.45 24.34 -2.16
CA GLU A 59 -4.71 23.63 -2.42
C GLU A 59 -5.00 23.46 -3.92
N GLU A 60 -4.83 24.53 -4.70
CA GLU A 60 -5.05 24.53 -6.15
C GLU A 60 -3.95 23.74 -6.86
N GLY A 61 -2.69 23.95 -6.48
CA GLY A 61 -1.55 23.18 -6.99
C GLY A 61 -1.68 21.68 -6.72
N ARG A 62 -2.23 21.30 -5.57
CA ARG A 62 -2.47 19.91 -5.19
C ARG A 62 -3.52 19.29 -6.09
N GLU A 63 -4.67 19.95 -6.26
CA GLU A 63 -5.74 19.46 -7.13
C GLU A 63 -5.23 19.26 -8.56
N LEU A 64 -4.50 20.26 -9.10
CA LEU A 64 -3.94 20.19 -10.44
C LEU A 64 -2.89 19.08 -10.58
N LEU A 65 -1.96 18.95 -9.63
CA LEU A 65 -0.94 17.92 -9.68
C LEU A 65 -1.57 16.52 -9.60
N LEU A 66 -2.53 16.30 -8.69
CA LEU A 66 -3.23 15.02 -8.58
C LEU A 66 -4.08 14.73 -9.82
N ARG A 67 -4.76 15.74 -10.39
CA ARG A 67 -5.48 15.62 -11.65
C ARG A 67 -4.56 15.20 -12.79
N GLU A 68 -3.37 15.79 -12.89
CA GLU A 68 -2.41 15.40 -13.93
C GLU A 68 -1.84 13.99 -13.69
N LEU A 69 -1.56 13.60 -12.44
CA LEU A 69 -1.13 12.23 -12.11
C LEU A 69 -2.19 11.17 -12.42
N THR A 70 -3.46 11.53 -12.32
CA THR A 70 -4.61 10.64 -12.52
C THR A 70 -5.31 10.79 -13.86
N ARG A 71 -4.89 11.74 -14.68
CA ARG A 71 -5.46 12.00 -16.01
C ARG A 71 -5.52 10.73 -16.85
N LEU A 72 -4.49 9.89 -16.74
CA LEU A 72 -4.42 8.58 -17.38
C LEU A 72 -3.89 7.56 -16.35
N PRO A 73 -4.48 6.36 -16.21
CA PRO A 73 -4.03 5.37 -15.22
C PRO A 73 -2.55 4.99 -15.32
N HIS A 74 -1.94 5.03 -16.52
CA HIS A 74 -0.51 4.75 -16.67
C HIS A 74 0.38 5.86 -16.08
N PHE A 75 -0.10 7.09 -15.93
CA PHE A 75 0.67 8.17 -15.30
C PHE A 75 0.87 7.93 -13.82
N ALA A 76 -0.17 7.53 -13.09
CA ALA A 76 -0.03 7.12 -11.69
C ALA A 76 0.98 5.97 -11.56
N ASN A 77 0.83 4.91 -12.36
CA ASN A 77 1.76 3.78 -12.37
C ASN A 77 3.20 4.17 -12.73
N THR A 78 3.38 5.07 -13.69
CA THR A 78 4.71 5.57 -14.09
C THR A 78 5.31 6.40 -12.98
N PHE A 79 4.53 7.32 -12.40
CA PHE A 79 4.94 8.16 -11.29
C PHE A 79 5.40 7.31 -10.10
N THR A 80 4.61 6.33 -9.65
CA THR A 80 4.98 5.47 -8.51
C THR A 80 6.23 4.64 -8.80
N THR A 81 6.33 4.08 -10.01
CA THR A 81 7.51 3.31 -10.46
C THR A 81 8.76 4.18 -10.47
N VAL A 82 8.68 5.40 -11.00
CA VAL A 82 9.78 6.37 -11.01
C VAL A 82 10.15 6.73 -9.58
N THR A 83 9.19 7.01 -8.71
CA THR A 83 9.45 7.37 -7.31
C THR A 83 10.24 6.30 -6.57
N ILE A 84 9.82 5.04 -6.65
CA ILE A 84 10.52 3.92 -6.01
C ILE A 84 11.92 3.74 -6.59
N ARG A 85 12.06 3.80 -7.93
CA ARG A 85 13.36 3.67 -8.59
C ARG A 85 14.32 4.80 -8.22
N ARG A 86 13.83 6.02 -8.01
CA ARG A 86 14.65 7.15 -7.59
C ARG A 86 15.13 7.01 -6.16
N CYS A 87 14.30 6.55 -5.22
CA CYS A 87 14.74 6.25 -3.85
C CYS A 87 15.86 5.20 -3.85
N ARG A 88 15.69 4.13 -4.64
CA ARG A 88 16.73 3.10 -4.81
C ARG A 88 18.00 3.64 -5.47
N GLN A 89 17.88 4.46 -6.51
CA GLN A 89 19.05 5.07 -7.16
C GLN A 89 19.84 5.91 -6.15
N VAL A 90 19.18 6.76 -5.36
CA VAL A 90 19.86 7.60 -4.36
C VAL A 90 20.53 6.75 -3.26
N GLN A 91 19.94 5.63 -2.86
CA GLN A 91 20.57 4.65 -1.98
C GLN A 91 21.82 4.02 -2.64
N GLU A 92 21.73 3.58 -3.89
CA GLU A 92 22.87 3.01 -4.63
C GLU A 92 24.00 4.04 -4.82
N ASP A 93 23.65 5.30 -5.09
CA ASP A 93 24.58 6.41 -5.24
C ASP A 93 25.28 6.71 -3.91
N HIS A 94 24.56 6.62 -2.77
CA HIS A 94 25.16 6.71 -1.44
C HIS A 94 26.15 5.57 -1.18
N LEU A 95 25.79 4.32 -1.49
CA LEU A 95 26.67 3.16 -1.29
C LEU A 95 27.96 3.24 -2.13
N LYS A 96 27.91 3.94 -3.27
CA LYS A 96 29.08 4.21 -4.12
C LYS A 96 29.90 5.43 -3.67
N GLY A 97 29.45 6.16 -2.65
CA GLY A 97 30.04 7.43 -2.22
C GLY A 97 29.76 8.60 -3.17
N GLU A 98 28.83 8.46 -4.11
CA GLU A 98 28.43 9.52 -5.06
C GLU A 98 27.47 10.54 -4.39
N THR A 99 26.73 10.12 -3.35
CA THR A 99 25.79 10.99 -2.61
C THR A 99 26.05 10.92 -1.10
N PRO A 100 26.25 12.06 -0.41
CA PRO A 100 26.37 12.08 1.04
C PRO A 100 25.16 11.46 1.73
N ARG A 101 25.38 10.76 2.86
CA ARG A 101 24.32 10.08 3.61
C ARG A 101 23.17 11.04 3.97
N SER A 102 23.49 12.21 4.48
CA SER A 102 22.51 13.22 4.88
C SER A 102 21.62 13.65 3.71
N GLU A 103 22.21 13.87 2.52
CA GLU A 103 21.46 14.21 1.31
C GLU A 103 20.56 13.06 0.84
N ALA A 104 21.06 11.83 0.89
CA ALA A 104 20.30 10.63 0.54
C ALA A 104 19.12 10.41 1.50
N LEU A 105 19.36 10.57 2.80
CA LEU A 105 18.34 10.56 3.84
C LEU A 105 17.27 11.62 3.54
N HIS A 106 17.66 12.90 3.42
CA HIS A 106 16.74 14.00 3.10
C HIS A 106 15.93 13.77 1.82
N TYR A 107 16.53 13.17 0.80
CA TYR A 107 15.85 12.79 -0.42
C TYR A 107 14.72 11.80 -0.15
N VAL A 108 15.03 10.67 0.52
CA VAL A 108 14.06 9.60 0.75
C VAL A 108 12.93 10.10 1.65
N SER A 109 13.21 10.88 2.70
CA SER A 109 12.16 11.48 3.54
C SER A 109 11.29 12.47 2.77
N SER A 110 11.88 13.32 1.92
CA SER A 110 11.09 14.23 1.07
C SER A 110 10.23 13.46 0.06
N ALA A 111 10.69 12.29 -0.41
CA ALA A 111 9.89 11.41 -1.24
C ALA A 111 8.74 10.77 -0.45
N MET A 112 8.97 10.37 0.81
CA MET A 112 7.91 9.90 1.71
C MET A 112 6.82 10.96 1.91
N ASP A 113 7.18 12.24 2.09
CA ASP A 113 6.19 13.33 2.17
C ASP A 113 5.33 13.39 0.89
N VAL A 114 5.97 13.38 -0.29
CA VAL A 114 5.24 13.40 -1.57
C VAL A 114 4.32 12.18 -1.71
N ILE A 115 4.76 11.00 -1.30
CA ILE A 115 3.96 9.78 -1.31
C ILE A 115 2.77 9.92 -0.36
N LEU A 116 3.01 10.34 0.89
CA LEU A 116 1.99 10.47 1.92
C LEU A 116 0.89 11.43 1.46
N PHE A 117 1.28 12.62 0.99
CA PHE A 117 0.33 13.60 0.47
C PHE A 117 -0.42 13.10 -0.76
N SER A 118 0.28 12.51 -1.74
CA SER A 118 -0.38 12.10 -2.99
C SER A 118 -1.29 10.87 -2.82
N ALA A 119 -0.89 9.89 -2.02
CA ALA A 119 -1.68 8.69 -1.76
C ALA A 119 -2.87 8.94 -0.81
N SER A 120 -2.71 9.83 0.19
CA SER A 120 -3.83 10.17 1.09
C SER A 120 -4.97 10.92 0.41
N HIS A 121 -4.68 11.65 -0.67
CA HIS A 121 -5.67 12.46 -1.39
C HIS A 121 -6.19 11.81 -2.68
N ASN A 122 -5.63 10.68 -3.11
CA ASN A 122 -6.07 10.03 -4.33
C ASN A 122 -5.90 8.50 -4.32
N GLN A 123 -7.02 7.79 -4.41
CA GLN A 123 -7.06 6.32 -4.35
C GLN A 123 -6.36 5.64 -5.54
N LEU A 124 -6.35 6.23 -6.74
CA LEU A 124 -5.64 5.64 -7.89
C LEU A 124 -4.12 5.69 -7.67
N VAL A 125 -3.62 6.80 -7.10
CA VAL A 125 -2.20 6.94 -6.75
C VAL A 125 -1.82 6.00 -5.61
N GLU A 126 -2.66 5.89 -4.58
CA GLU A 126 -2.50 4.92 -3.48
C GLU A 126 -2.37 3.48 -4.01
N ARG A 127 -3.33 3.03 -4.81
CA ARG A 127 -3.31 1.68 -5.40
C ARG A 127 -2.08 1.45 -6.26
N ALA A 128 -1.66 2.45 -7.03
CA ALA A 128 -0.46 2.38 -7.85
C ALA A 128 0.83 2.26 -7.01
N PHE A 129 0.89 2.85 -5.81
CA PHE A 129 2.00 2.66 -4.88
C PHE A 129 1.94 1.28 -4.24
N ALA A 130 0.76 0.87 -3.78
CA ALA A 130 0.55 -0.39 -3.08
C ALA A 130 0.75 -1.61 -4.00
N LYS A 131 0.46 -1.51 -5.31
CA LYS A 131 0.81 -2.52 -6.32
C LYS A 131 2.33 -2.71 -6.47
N ARG A 132 3.13 -1.70 -6.09
CA ARG A 132 4.58 -1.70 -6.22
C ARG A 132 5.30 -1.96 -4.89
N GLN A 133 4.59 -2.37 -3.85
CA GLN A 133 5.15 -2.63 -2.52
C GLN A 133 6.04 -1.49 -2.00
N TYR A 134 5.56 -0.26 -2.16
CA TYR A 134 6.37 0.94 -1.95
C TYR A 134 6.96 1.02 -0.54
N LEU A 135 6.22 0.58 0.50
CA LEU A 135 6.69 0.59 1.88
C LEU A 135 7.90 -0.32 2.07
N LYS A 136 7.85 -1.53 1.53
CA LYS A 136 8.97 -2.47 1.55
C LYS A 136 10.25 -1.84 0.97
N HIS A 137 10.13 -1.18 -0.18
CA HIS A 137 11.26 -0.52 -0.82
C HIS A 137 11.78 0.69 -0.04
N LEU A 138 10.88 1.54 0.48
CA LEU A 138 11.26 2.70 1.28
C LEU A 138 11.99 2.29 2.56
N VAL A 139 11.46 1.32 3.32
CA VAL A 139 12.12 0.81 4.52
C VAL A 139 13.47 0.19 4.17
N SER A 140 13.55 -0.62 3.11
CA SER A 140 14.82 -1.21 2.68
C SER A 140 15.87 -0.15 2.36
N SER A 141 15.49 0.94 1.69
CA SER A 141 16.39 2.07 1.47
C SER A 141 16.81 2.72 2.79
N MET A 142 15.88 2.93 3.72
CA MET A 142 16.18 3.52 5.03
C MET A 142 17.09 2.65 5.89
N VAL A 143 16.91 1.32 5.89
CA VAL A 143 17.79 0.37 6.58
C VAL A 143 19.22 0.54 6.04
N SER A 144 19.41 0.53 4.72
CA SER A 144 20.74 0.72 4.13
C SER A 144 21.35 2.09 4.43
N LEU A 145 20.56 3.16 4.42
CA LEU A 145 21.06 4.50 4.73
C LEU A 145 21.40 4.68 6.22
N ALA A 146 20.72 3.94 7.10
CA ALA A 146 21.05 3.88 8.53
C ALA A 146 22.32 3.05 8.79
N ASP A 147 22.83 2.30 7.81
CA ASP A 147 24.02 1.47 7.98
C ASP A 147 25.27 2.33 8.18
N GLY A 148 26.00 2.06 9.27
CA GLY A 148 27.18 2.84 9.65
C GLY A 148 26.87 4.29 10.04
N ALA A 149 25.62 4.62 10.37
CA ALA A 149 25.30 5.89 11.03
C ALA A 149 25.93 5.93 12.43
N SER A 150 26.31 7.13 12.88
CA SER A 150 26.77 7.41 14.24
C SER A 150 25.80 8.38 14.92
N SER A 151 25.81 8.39 16.25
CA SER A 151 24.98 9.29 17.06
C SER A 151 25.41 10.76 16.98
N THR A 152 26.61 11.05 16.48
CA THR A 152 27.24 12.39 16.50
C THR A 152 26.70 13.37 15.47
N ASP A 153 26.04 12.89 14.42
CA ASP A 153 25.82 13.68 13.20
C ASP A 153 24.37 14.18 13.04
N GLY A 154 23.57 14.16 14.11
CA GLY A 154 22.13 14.47 14.04
C GLY A 154 21.31 13.45 13.24
N THR A 155 21.95 12.40 12.71
CA THR A 155 21.34 11.33 11.92
C THR A 155 20.21 10.64 12.69
N PHE A 156 20.35 10.49 14.01
CA PHE A 156 19.32 9.89 14.84
C PHE A 156 17.96 10.61 14.73
N VAL A 157 17.92 11.95 14.84
CA VAL A 157 16.67 12.74 14.73
C VAL A 157 16.02 12.50 13.38
N PHE A 158 16.83 12.44 12.32
CA PHE A 158 16.34 12.16 10.98
C PHE A 158 15.72 10.76 10.85
N LEU A 159 16.40 9.74 11.39
CA LEU A 159 15.93 8.36 11.33
C LEU A 159 14.65 8.16 12.15
N GLU A 160 14.56 8.81 13.31
CA GLU A 160 13.36 8.82 14.16
C GLU A 160 12.17 9.42 13.39
N GLU A 161 12.34 10.62 12.85
CA GLU A 161 11.30 11.34 12.12
C GLU A 161 10.91 10.62 10.81
N SER A 162 11.83 9.87 10.20
CA SER A 162 11.52 8.97 9.07
C SER A 162 10.77 7.71 9.50
N SER A 163 11.02 7.18 10.70
CA SER A 163 10.28 6.04 11.25
C SER A 163 8.80 6.38 11.46
N ARG A 164 8.52 7.59 11.95
CA ARG A 164 7.16 8.13 12.09
C ARG A 164 6.46 8.26 10.74
N ARG A 165 7.14 8.78 9.72
CA ARG A 165 6.59 8.87 8.35
C ARG A 165 6.24 7.51 7.78
N LEU A 166 7.10 6.50 7.97
CA LEU A 166 6.83 5.13 7.52
C LEU A 166 5.58 4.54 8.20
N VAL A 167 5.43 4.76 9.50
CA VAL A 167 4.23 4.35 10.24
C VAL A 167 2.98 5.11 9.76
N SER A 168 3.11 6.42 9.55
CA SER A 168 2.02 7.27 9.03
C SER A 168 1.57 6.81 7.64
N LEU A 169 2.52 6.48 6.74
CA LEU A 169 2.20 5.89 5.43
C LEU A 169 1.46 4.54 5.55
N ALA A 170 1.76 3.75 6.58
CA ALA A 170 1.09 2.46 6.78
C ALA A 170 -0.34 2.59 7.35
N ILE A 171 -0.61 3.63 8.15
CA ILE A 171 -1.88 3.81 8.88
C ILE A 171 -2.79 4.86 8.25
N ASP A 172 -2.26 6.04 7.92
CA ASP A 172 -3.05 7.23 7.61
C ASP A 172 -3.55 7.27 6.16
N ILE A 173 -2.96 6.46 5.29
CA ILE A 173 -3.45 6.32 3.93
C ILE A 173 -4.77 5.52 4.00
N PRO A 174 -5.92 6.11 3.62
CA PRO A 174 -7.25 5.52 3.76
C PRO A 174 -7.37 4.27 2.89
N SER A 175 -6.92 3.16 3.45
CA SER A 175 -6.84 1.86 2.81
C SER A 175 -7.27 0.81 3.83
N ASN A 176 -8.06 -0.16 3.39
CA ASN A 176 -8.37 -1.35 4.19
C ASN A 176 -7.18 -2.33 4.19
N ARG A 177 -5.95 -1.80 4.12
CA ARG A 177 -4.70 -2.55 3.87
C ARG A 177 -3.65 -2.32 4.95
N VAL A 178 -4.03 -1.83 6.13
CA VAL A 178 -3.08 -1.55 7.22
C VAL A 178 -2.25 -2.81 7.54
N ASP A 179 -2.88 -3.98 7.61
CA ASP A 179 -2.19 -5.25 7.84
C ASP A 179 -1.18 -5.62 6.74
N TYR A 180 -1.54 -5.42 5.47
CA TYR A 180 -0.62 -5.59 4.33
C TYR A 180 0.53 -4.57 4.37
N ASN A 181 0.24 -3.31 4.69
CA ASN A 181 1.24 -2.25 4.79
C ASN A 181 2.26 -2.56 5.88
N PHE A 182 1.82 -3.03 7.05
CA PHE A 182 2.73 -3.48 8.10
C PHE A 182 3.48 -4.76 7.71
N GLY A 183 2.85 -5.67 6.96
CA GLY A 183 3.54 -6.80 6.35
C GLY A 183 4.69 -6.34 5.44
N GLU A 184 4.46 -5.33 4.59
CA GLU A 184 5.49 -4.74 3.73
C GLU A 184 6.59 -4.03 4.52
N LEU A 185 6.25 -3.32 5.60
CA LEU A 185 7.25 -2.73 6.52
C LEU A 185 8.16 -3.82 7.08
N VAL A 186 7.60 -4.92 7.59
CA VAL A 186 8.36 -6.05 8.13
C VAL A 186 9.25 -6.68 7.05
N ASP A 187 8.69 -7.00 5.88
CA ASP A 187 9.42 -7.54 4.73
C ASP A 187 10.55 -6.60 4.25
N GLY A 188 10.38 -5.29 4.42
CA GLY A 188 11.38 -4.26 4.10
C GLY A 188 12.49 -4.12 5.14
N GLY A 189 12.38 -4.79 6.28
CA GLY A 189 13.37 -4.74 7.37
C GLY A 189 13.06 -3.71 8.46
N PHE A 190 11.80 -3.34 8.67
CA PHE A 190 11.45 -2.28 9.65
C PHE A 190 11.85 -2.63 11.09
N VAL A 191 11.79 -3.90 11.48
CA VAL A 191 12.29 -4.37 12.79
C VAL A 191 13.79 -4.07 12.94
N GLU A 192 14.58 -4.30 11.89
CA GLU A 192 16.01 -3.98 11.89
C GLU A 192 16.26 -2.47 11.93
N TYR A 193 15.43 -1.71 11.21
CA TYR A 193 15.47 -0.26 11.23
C TYR A 193 15.26 0.31 12.64
N ILE A 194 14.26 -0.19 13.37
CA ILE A 194 14.04 0.19 14.78
C ILE A 194 15.22 -0.22 15.66
N GLY A 195 15.84 -1.38 15.42
CA GLY A 195 17.03 -1.79 16.15
C GLY A 195 18.19 -0.82 15.99
N ARG A 196 18.45 -0.37 14.75
CA ARG A 196 19.45 0.65 14.45
C ARG A 196 19.13 1.99 15.11
N LEU A 197 17.85 2.37 15.14
CA LEU A 197 17.41 3.59 15.83
C LEU A 197 17.72 3.50 17.34
N LEU A 198 17.45 2.35 17.97
CA LEU A 198 17.76 2.11 19.38
C LEU A 198 19.27 2.10 19.67
N ASP A 199 20.09 1.57 18.76
CA ASP A 199 21.55 1.59 18.92
C ASP A 199 22.13 3.01 18.89
N LEU A 200 21.51 3.89 18.09
CA LEU A 200 21.89 5.29 17.95
C LEU A 200 21.31 6.17 19.04
N PHE A 201 20.41 5.63 19.87
CA PHE A 201 19.77 6.36 20.95
C PHE A 201 20.83 6.81 21.96
N PRO A 202 20.94 8.12 22.27
CA PRO A 202 22.02 8.65 23.08
C PRO A 202 21.80 8.33 24.56
N GLY A 203 22.19 7.14 25.03
CA GLY A 203 21.84 6.60 26.36
C GLY A 203 22.41 7.28 27.62
N ASN A 204 22.99 8.50 27.55
CA ASN A 204 23.68 9.14 28.70
C ASN A 204 23.44 10.66 28.84
N VAL A 205 22.56 11.28 28.04
CA VAL A 205 22.36 12.74 28.07
C VAL A 205 20.92 13.02 28.43
N ASP A 206 20.67 13.83 29.47
CA ASP A 206 19.37 14.38 29.91
C ASP A 206 18.32 14.29 28.78
N HIS A 207 17.58 13.19 28.76
CA HIS A 207 16.82 12.81 27.57
C HIS A 207 15.72 13.83 27.33
N ASP A 208 15.54 14.22 26.06
CA ASP A 208 14.30 14.83 25.60
C ASP A 208 13.17 13.80 25.83
N PRO A 209 12.29 13.99 26.83
CA PRO A 209 11.25 13.01 27.14
C PRO A 209 10.29 12.83 25.96
N GLU A 210 10.12 13.86 25.13
CA GLU A 210 9.29 13.78 23.94
C GLU A 210 9.88 12.81 22.91
N LEU A 211 11.20 12.74 22.82
CA LEU A 211 11.88 11.84 21.90
C LEU A 211 11.72 10.37 22.31
N VAL A 212 11.89 10.06 23.60
CA VAL A 212 11.63 8.72 24.15
C VAL A 212 10.19 8.30 23.83
N ASP A 213 9.23 9.17 24.14
CA ASP A 213 7.80 8.97 23.90
C ASP A 213 7.47 8.79 22.40
N ARG A 214 8.14 9.52 21.49
CA ARG A 214 7.99 9.29 20.04
C ARG A 214 8.48 7.91 19.60
N VAL A 215 9.65 7.47 20.05
CA VAL A 215 10.21 6.13 19.71
C VAL A 215 9.36 5.02 20.33
N GLU A 216 8.95 5.19 21.59
CA GLU A 216 8.04 4.28 22.28
C GLU A 216 6.74 4.08 21.49
N ARG A 217 6.10 5.16 21.04
CA ARG A 217 4.88 5.08 20.22
C ARG A 217 5.07 4.27 18.95
N VAL A 218 6.20 4.40 18.25
CA VAL A 218 6.49 3.60 17.05
C VAL A 218 6.56 2.10 17.38
N ILE A 219 7.20 1.74 18.50
CA ILE A 219 7.28 0.36 19.01
C ILE A 219 5.90 -0.17 19.40
N GLN A 220 5.13 0.60 20.15
CA GLN A 220 3.77 0.25 20.58
C GLN A 220 2.84 0.05 19.38
N ILE A 221 2.93 0.91 18.36
CA ILE A 221 2.16 0.78 17.12
C ILE A 221 2.53 -0.52 16.42
N LEU A 222 3.81 -0.84 16.21
CA LEU A 222 4.21 -2.14 15.64
C LEU A 222 3.63 -3.32 16.45
N GLY A 223 3.69 -3.23 17.78
CA GLY A 223 3.08 -4.22 18.66
C GLY A 223 1.57 -4.34 18.49
N SER A 224 0.83 -3.23 18.34
CA SER A 224 -0.61 -3.24 18.07
C SER A 224 -0.98 -4.02 16.81
N GLN A 225 -0.16 -3.92 15.76
CA GLN A 225 -0.42 -4.53 14.47
C GLN A 225 -0.08 -6.02 14.39
N MET A 226 0.62 -6.57 15.39
CA MET A 226 0.87 -8.00 15.50
C MET A 226 -0.41 -8.83 15.66
N ILE A 227 -1.56 -8.21 16.00
CA ILE A 227 -2.84 -8.92 16.05
C ILE A 227 -3.23 -9.51 14.69
N HIS A 228 -2.73 -8.95 13.59
CA HIS A 228 -3.02 -9.41 12.24
C HIS A 228 -2.17 -10.65 11.91
N PRO A 229 -2.78 -11.79 11.51
CA PRO A 229 -2.06 -13.01 11.16
C PRO A 229 -1.02 -12.80 10.05
N HIS A 230 -1.32 -11.93 9.07
CA HIS A 230 -0.38 -11.59 8.01
C HIS A 230 0.91 -10.99 8.57
N VAL A 231 0.81 -9.98 9.43
CA VAL A 231 1.97 -9.33 10.07
C VAL A 231 2.73 -10.33 10.96
N THR A 232 2.01 -11.12 11.77
CA THR A 232 2.64 -12.15 12.62
C THR A 232 3.43 -13.17 11.79
N SER A 233 2.87 -13.65 10.67
CA SER A 233 3.54 -14.61 9.81
C SER A 233 4.87 -14.07 9.27
N ARG A 234 4.92 -12.80 8.86
CA ARG A 234 6.15 -12.15 8.40
C ARG A 234 7.15 -11.94 9.53
N LEU A 235 6.68 -11.62 10.73
CA LEU A 235 7.56 -11.49 11.90
C LEU A 235 8.21 -12.81 12.30
N GLN A 236 7.58 -13.97 12.03
CA GLN A 236 8.22 -15.27 12.27
C GLN A 236 9.53 -15.41 11.49
N GLU A 237 9.57 -14.91 10.25
CA GLU A 237 10.76 -14.93 9.38
C GLU A 237 11.91 -14.08 9.95
N VAL A 238 11.61 -13.12 10.84
CA VAL A 238 12.58 -12.23 11.49
C VAL A 238 12.59 -12.34 13.01
N THR A 239 12.17 -13.48 13.56
CA THR A 239 12.06 -13.73 15.02
C THR A 239 13.31 -13.33 15.79
N THR A 240 14.49 -13.70 15.30
CA THR A 240 15.78 -13.39 15.93
C THR A 240 16.02 -11.89 16.03
N LYS A 241 15.56 -11.11 15.05
CA LYS A 241 15.67 -9.65 15.05
C LYS A 241 14.77 -9.01 16.11
N VAL A 242 13.54 -9.52 16.29
CA VAL A 242 12.62 -9.03 17.33
C VAL A 242 13.19 -9.30 18.72
N GLU A 243 13.72 -10.51 18.94
CA GLU A 243 14.39 -10.85 20.21
C GLU A 243 15.61 -9.95 20.46
N CYS A 244 16.40 -9.66 19.43
CA CYS A 244 17.52 -8.73 19.53
C CYS A 244 17.10 -7.31 19.95
N LEU A 245 15.92 -6.81 19.57
CA LEU A 245 15.45 -5.48 20.01
C LEU A 245 15.36 -5.40 21.54
N ALA A 246 14.67 -6.37 22.15
CA ALA A 246 14.51 -6.47 23.59
C ALA A 246 15.85 -6.55 24.33
N ARG A 247 16.84 -7.27 23.78
CA ARG A 247 18.16 -7.40 24.44
C ARG A 247 19.07 -6.18 24.27
N ARG A 248 18.92 -5.41 23.19
CA ARG A 248 19.85 -4.32 22.83
C ARG A 248 19.46 -2.97 23.41
N CYS A 249 18.19 -2.77 23.75
CA CYS A 249 17.72 -1.50 24.29
C CYS A 249 18.36 -1.21 25.65
N ARG A 250 18.99 -0.03 25.80
CA ARG A 250 19.67 0.40 27.03
C ARG A 250 18.85 1.37 27.87
N ASP A 251 18.03 2.18 27.21
CA ASP A 251 17.12 3.10 27.89
C ASP A 251 16.02 2.31 28.61
N PRO A 252 15.77 2.54 29.91
CA PRO A 252 14.79 1.77 30.68
C PRO A 252 13.36 1.85 30.13
N VAL A 253 12.90 3.03 29.69
CA VAL A 253 11.54 3.22 29.18
C VAL A 253 11.37 2.50 27.84
N LEU A 254 12.32 2.69 26.93
CA LEU A 254 12.31 1.98 25.65
C LEU A 254 12.54 0.47 25.83
N LYS A 255 13.25 0.05 26.88
CA LYS A 255 13.46 -1.36 27.22
C LYS A 255 12.14 -2.01 27.60
N ASP A 256 11.35 -1.37 28.45
CA ASP A 256 10.01 -1.86 28.83
C ASP A 256 9.12 -1.99 27.59
N ALA A 257 9.15 -1.00 26.67
CA ALA A 257 8.41 -1.06 25.42
C ALA A 257 8.88 -2.21 24.49
N CYS A 258 10.20 -2.44 24.40
CA CYS A 258 10.76 -3.55 23.62
C CYS A 258 10.44 -4.92 24.22
N ASP A 259 10.44 -5.04 25.55
CA ASP A 259 10.07 -6.27 26.25
C ASP A 259 8.59 -6.58 26.06
N ALA A 260 7.72 -5.57 26.18
CA ALA A 260 6.29 -5.69 25.89
C ALA A 260 6.05 -6.10 24.42
N LEU A 261 6.81 -5.53 23.48
CA LEU A 261 6.76 -5.93 22.07
C LEU A 261 7.14 -7.41 21.88
N TYR A 262 8.23 -7.86 22.51
CA TYR A 262 8.71 -9.24 22.41
C TYR A 262 7.75 -10.23 23.06
N GLU A 263 7.22 -9.93 24.26
CA GLU A 263 6.22 -10.76 24.91
C GLU A 263 4.95 -10.87 24.06
N LYS A 264 4.49 -9.75 23.50
CA LYS A 264 3.33 -9.74 22.60
C LYS A 264 3.60 -10.58 21.34
N PHE A 265 4.78 -10.46 20.75
CA PHE A 265 5.19 -11.29 19.62
C PHE A 265 5.18 -12.79 20.00
N GLN A 266 5.76 -13.17 21.14
CA GLN A 266 5.74 -14.55 21.64
C GLN A 266 4.29 -15.08 21.80
N ASN A 267 3.41 -14.27 22.40
CA ASN A 267 2.01 -14.60 22.58
C ASN A 267 1.28 -14.76 21.24
N MET A 268 1.43 -13.82 20.32
CA MET A 268 0.81 -13.88 18.99
C MET A 268 1.37 -15.00 18.14
N ASN A 269 2.68 -15.26 18.20
CA ASN A 269 3.33 -16.37 17.52
C ASN A 269 2.83 -17.72 18.04
N ARG A 270 2.63 -17.86 19.36
CA ARG A 270 2.02 -19.05 19.96
C ARG A 270 0.59 -19.25 19.44
N ILE A 271 -0.22 -18.18 19.45
CA ILE A 271 -1.60 -18.21 18.93
C ILE A 271 -1.61 -18.60 17.44
N TYR A 272 -0.80 -17.93 16.62
CA TYR A 272 -0.68 -18.18 15.18
C TYR A 272 -0.22 -19.61 14.89
N ASN A 273 0.81 -20.11 15.58
CA ASN A 273 1.26 -21.50 15.42
C ASN A 273 0.18 -22.49 15.85
N SER A 274 -0.60 -22.17 16.89
CA SER A 274 -1.77 -22.98 17.25
C SER A 274 -2.82 -22.95 16.13
N PHE A 275 -3.07 -21.81 15.48
CA PHE A 275 -3.99 -21.75 14.34
C PHE A 275 -3.47 -22.54 13.13
N VAL A 276 -2.22 -22.31 12.72
CA VAL A 276 -1.62 -22.94 11.52
C VAL A 276 -1.45 -24.45 11.70
N LYS A 277 -1.06 -24.90 12.90
CA LYS A 277 -0.95 -26.34 13.21
C LYS A 277 -2.30 -26.99 13.51
N GLY A 278 -3.42 -26.27 13.35
CA GLY A 278 -4.77 -26.80 13.55
C GLY A 278 -5.13 -27.08 15.01
N HIS A 279 -4.41 -26.48 15.96
CA HIS A 279 -4.68 -26.57 17.40
C HIS A 279 -5.75 -25.58 17.90
N VAL A 280 -6.18 -24.62 17.08
CA VAL A 280 -7.35 -23.80 17.41
C VAL A 280 -8.59 -24.42 16.82
N TYR A 281 -9.48 -24.87 17.70
CA TYR A 281 -10.75 -25.47 17.35
C TYR A 281 -11.82 -24.39 17.40
N LEU A 282 -12.30 -24.00 16.23
CA LEU A 282 -13.52 -23.20 16.13
C LEU A 282 -14.70 -24.16 15.94
N CYS A 283 -15.75 -23.94 16.72
CA CYS A 283 -17.01 -24.64 16.62
C CYS A 283 -18.13 -23.66 16.97
N ASP A 284 -19.02 -23.38 16.03
CA ASP A 284 -20.15 -22.46 16.22
C ASP A 284 -21.35 -23.12 16.91
N ASN A 285 -21.35 -24.45 17.06
CA ASN A 285 -22.35 -25.13 17.85
C ASN A 285 -22.21 -24.71 19.33
N GLN A 286 -23.18 -23.94 19.81
CA GLN A 286 -23.21 -23.40 21.18
C GLN A 286 -23.26 -24.46 22.28
N LYS A 287 -23.67 -25.70 21.94
CA LYS A 287 -23.68 -26.85 22.86
C LYS A 287 -22.38 -27.67 22.81
N CYS A 288 -21.40 -27.25 22.02
CA CYS A 288 -20.13 -27.95 21.90
C CYS A 288 -19.33 -27.89 23.22
N GLY A 289 -19.33 -28.98 23.98
CA GLY A 289 -18.56 -29.09 25.23
C GLY A 289 -17.03 -29.01 25.06
N ARG A 290 -16.52 -29.00 23.82
CA ARG A 290 -15.08 -28.85 23.53
C ARG A 290 -14.60 -27.40 23.59
N GLN A 291 -15.49 -26.41 23.59
CA GLN A 291 -15.11 -25.00 23.71
C GLN A 291 -14.35 -24.70 25.02
N LEU A 292 -14.39 -25.59 26.02
CA LEU A 292 -13.87 -25.35 27.38
C LEU A 292 -12.68 -26.23 27.81
N ARG A 293 -12.13 -27.12 26.98
CA ARG A 293 -11.04 -28.04 27.42
C ARG A 293 -9.89 -28.17 26.41
N PRO A 294 -8.85 -27.32 26.49
CA PRO A 294 -7.63 -27.43 25.69
C PRO A 294 -6.71 -28.61 26.05
N ASN A 295 -6.96 -29.32 27.17
CA ASN A 295 -5.94 -30.14 27.83
C ASN A 295 -5.95 -31.64 27.49
N SER A 296 -6.61 -32.11 26.43
CA SER A 296 -6.45 -33.50 25.99
C SER A 296 -5.21 -33.61 25.09
N SER A 297 -4.06 -33.85 25.71
CA SER A 297 -2.72 -33.86 25.10
C SER A 297 -2.45 -34.98 24.08
N GLU A 298 -3.46 -35.75 23.64
CA GLU A 298 -3.20 -37.06 23.02
C GLU A 298 -4.12 -37.47 21.86
N SER A 299 -4.76 -36.53 21.17
CA SER A 299 -5.47 -36.86 19.92
C SER A 299 -5.15 -35.86 18.83
N THR A 300 -4.85 -36.39 17.64
CA THR A 300 -4.91 -35.69 16.36
C THR A 300 -6.33 -35.17 16.18
N VAL A 301 -6.59 -33.98 16.70
CA VAL A 301 -7.93 -33.41 16.61
C VAL A 301 -8.18 -33.04 15.14
N PRO A 302 -9.29 -33.48 14.55
CA PRO A 302 -9.60 -33.18 13.17
C PRO A 302 -9.73 -31.66 12.96
N ALA A 303 -9.18 -31.16 11.85
CA ALA A 303 -9.32 -29.77 11.45
C ALA A 303 -10.81 -29.37 11.41
N SER A 304 -11.14 -28.18 11.92
CA SER A 304 -12.50 -27.67 11.84
C SER A 304 -12.99 -27.61 10.40
N LYS A 305 -14.23 -28.00 10.18
CA LYS A 305 -14.87 -28.05 8.86
C LYS A 305 -15.89 -26.94 8.74
N LYS A 306 -15.95 -26.30 7.58
CA LYS A 306 -17.01 -25.32 7.25
C LYS A 306 -18.25 -26.04 6.75
N CYS A 307 -19.43 -25.51 7.04
CA CYS A 307 -20.66 -25.98 6.40
C CYS A 307 -20.54 -25.82 4.87
N SER A 308 -20.74 -26.89 4.11
CA SER A 308 -20.63 -26.88 2.65
C SER A 308 -21.74 -26.06 1.97
N GLY A 309 -22.84 -25.78 2.67
CA GLY A 309 -23.94 -24.95 2.19
C GLY A 309 -23.63 -23.46 2.26
N CYS A 310 -23.46 -22.92 3.48
CA CYS A 310 -23.31 -21.48 3.69
C CYS A 310 -21.87 -20.99 3.84
N SER A 311 -20.89 -21.88 4.08
CA SER A 311 -19.47 -21.55 4.36
C SER A 311 -19.21 -20.54 5.50
N THR A 312 -20.24 -20.20 6.28
CA THR A 312 -20.19 -19.16 7.32
C THR A 312 -19.98 -19.74 8.70
N VAL A 313 -20.55 -20.92 8.96
CA VAL A 313 -20.38 -21.63 10.23
C VAL A 313 -19.29 -22.70 10.12
N ILE A 314 -18.59 -22.92 11.23
CA ILE A 314 -17.46 -23.81 11.38
C ILE A 314 -17.76 -24.80 12.50
N TYR A 315 -17.48 -26.08 12.29
CA TYR A 315 -17.70 -27.15 13.26
C TYR A 315 -16.42 -27.94 13.53
N CYS A 316 -16.21 -28.34 14.78
CA CYS A 316 -15.08 -29.21 15.14
C CYS A 316 -15.31 -30.68 14.80
N SER A 317 -16.54 -31.09 14.51
CA SER A 317 -16.90 -32.48 14.20
C SER A 317 -18.21 -32.55 13.42
N VAL A 318 -18.46 -33.70 12.77
CA VAL A 318 -19.74 -33.99 12.11
C VAL A 318 -20.89 -34.01 13.13
N GLN A 319 -20.66 -34.57 14.32
CA GLN A 319 -21.66 -34.55 15.38
C GLN A 319 -22.10 -33.14 15.76
N CYS A 320 -21.14 -32.22 15.98
CA CYS A 320 -21.48 -30.84 16.30
C CYS A 320 -22.21 -30.13 15.16
N GLN A 321 -21.92 -30.49 13.91
CA GLN A 321 -22.68 -30.01 12.76
C GLN A 321 -24.11 -30.55 12.78
N GLU A 322 -24.32 -31.85 13.01
CA GLU A 322 -25.64 -32.48 13.04
C GLU A 322 -26.53 -31.93 14.17
N ASP A 323 -25.95 -31.75 15.36
CA ASP A 323 -26.65 -31.21 16.52
C ASP A 323 -27.11 -29.76 16.25
N ASP A 324 -26.21 -28.90 15.78
CA ASP A 324 -26.53 -27.50 15.45
C ASP A 324 -27.47 -27.40 14.25
N TRP A 325 -27.33 -28.32 13.28
CA TRP A 325 -28.22 -28.42 12.12
C TRP A 325 -29.66 -28.66 12.54
N ALA A 326 -29.90 -29.66 13.40
CA ALA A 326 -31.25 -30.02 13.85
C ALA A 326 -31.93 -28.92 14.67
N GLU A 327 -31.14 -28.11 15.40
CA GLU A 327 -31.69 -27.13 16.33
C GLU A 327 -31.87 -25.74 15.72
N MET A 328 -30.89 -25.25 14.96
CA MET A 328 -30.86 -23.85 14.55
C MET A 328 -30.37 -23.70 13.11
N HIS A 329 -29.20 -24.26 12.78
CA HIS A 329 -28.50 -23.93 11.55
C HIS A 329 -29.28 -24.31 10.29
N GLN A 330 -30.12 -25.36 10.30
CA GLN A 330 -30.94 -25.69 9.14
C GLN A 330 -31.85 -24.53 8.71
N SER A 331 -32.44 -23.81 9.66
CA SER A 331 -33.32 -22.67 9.38
C SER A 331 -32.56 -21.43 8.90
N GLU A 332 -31.29 -21.30 9.30
CA GLU A 332 -30.45 -20.14 8.98
C GLU A 332 -29.57 -20.34 7.74
N CYS A 333 -29.27 -21.61 7.38
CA CYS A 333 -28.26 -21.95 6.38
C CYS A 333 -28.52 -21.25 5.04
N SER A 334 -29.78 -21.23 4.59
CA SER A 334 -30.17 -20.56 3.34
C SER A 334 -29.92 -19.05 3.38
N ARG A 335 -30.26 -18.38 4.48
CA ARG A 335 -30.01 -16.94 4.67
C ARG A 335 -28.51 -16.65 4.71
N LEU A 336 -27.78 -17.40 5.54
CA LEU A 336 -26.32 -17.25 5.69
C LEU A 336 -25.59 -17.53 4.37
N ARG A 337 -26.09 -18.45 3.54
CA ARG A 337 -25.55 -18.70 2.20
C ARG A 337 -25.70 -17.50 1.29
N VAL A 338 -26.86 -16.83 1.31
CA VAL A 338 -27.08 -15.60 0.53
C VAL A 338 -26.16 -14.50 1.04
N GLU A 339 -26.04 -14.32 2.35
CA GLU A 339 -25.12 -13.33 2.93
C GLU A 339 -23.65 -13.61 2.59
N TYR A 340 -23.23 -14.87 2.67
CA TYR A 340 -21.89 -15.30 2.27
C TYR A 340 -21.66 -15.04 0.78
N PHE A 341 -22.61 -15.42 -0.08
CA PHE A 341 -22.50 -15.19 -1.51
C PHE A 341 -22.48 -13.70 -1.83
N LEU A 342 -23.28 -12.86 -1.16
CA LEU A 342 -23.24 -11.41 -1.35
C LEU A 342 -21.89 -10.83 -0.91
N ARG A 343 -21.32 -11.29 0.20
CA ARG A 343 -19.97 -10.89 0.63
C ARG A 343 -18.90 -11.35 -0.36
N ALA A 344 -18.92 -12.63 -0.76
CA ALA A 344 -17.96 -13.20 -1.69
C ALA A 344 -18.09 -12.62 -3.09
N TYR A 345 -19.32 -12.43 -3.57
CA TYR A 345 -19.63 -11.75 -4.83
C TYR A 345 -19.20 -10.30 -4.77
N HIS A 346 -19.44 -9.57 -3.67
CA HIS A 346 -18.92 -8.21 -3.54
C HIS A 346 -17.39 -8.20 -3.66
N VAL A 347 -16.70 -9.06 -2.91
CA VAL A 347 -15.23 -9.18 -3.00
C VAL A 347 -14.78 -9.52 -4.43
N ALA A 348 -15.35 -10.56 -5.04
CA ALA A 348 -14.99 -11.03 -6.37
C ALA A 348 -15.40 -10.07 -7.49
N TYR A 349 -16.52 -9.36 -7.35
CA TYR A 349 -16.99 -8.33 -8.28
C TYR A 349 -16.08 -7.10 -8.22
N PHE A 350 -15.68 -6.69 -7.02
CA PHE A 350 -14.66 -5.67 -6.86
C PHE A 350 -13.35 -6.13 -7.50
N GLU A 351 -12.84 -7.33 -7.18
CA GLU A 351 -11.65 -7.91 -7.82
C GLU A 351 -11.78 -8.03 -9.35
N TYR A 352 -12.93 -8.43 -9.88
CA TYR A 352 -13.19 -8.55 -11.31
C TYR A 352 -13.19 -7.19 -12.00
N LEU A 353 -13.91 -6.20 -11.47
CA LEU A 353 -13.86 -4.83 -11.98
C LEU A 353 -12.41 -4.32 -11.95
N PHE A 354 -11.66 -4.63 -10.88
CA PHE A 354 -10.24 -4.29 -10.79
C PHE A 354 -9.38 -4.98 -11.84
N ASN A 355 -9.62 -6.27 -12.11
CA ASN A 355 -8.83 -7.05 -13.06
C ASN A 355 -9.22 -6.75 -14.51
N LEU A 356 -10.46 -6.40 -14.80
CA LEU A 356 -10.89 -6.05 -16.15
C LEU A 356 -10.32 -4.70 -16.58
N GLU A 357 -10.32 -3.72 -15.67
CA GLU A 357 -9.59 -2.48 -15.87
C GLU A 357 -8.09 -2.73 -16.06
N LEU A 358 -7.52 -3.73 -15.37
CA LEU A 358 -6.12 -4.11 -15.52
C LEU A 358 -5.81 -4.82 -16.84
N GLU A 359 -6.64 -5.76 -17.29
CA GLU A 359 -6.46 -6.47 -18.56
C GLU A 359 -6.71 -5.57 -19.76
N GLU A 360 -7.73 -4.71 -19.72
CA GLU A 360 -7.94 -3.71 -20.76
C GLU A 360 -6.77 -2.72 -20.79
N PHE A 361 -6.22 -2.38 -19.63
CA PHE A 361 -5.01 -1.59 -19.53
C PHE A 361 -3.78 -2.31 -20.11
N GLU A 362 -3.56 -3.58 -19.79
CA GLU A 362 -2.44 -4.37 -20.31
C GLU A 362 -2.57 -4.64 -21.81
N ARG A 363 -3.79 -4.85 -22.33
CA ARG A 363 -4.06 -4.90 -23.78
C ARG A 363 -3.70 -3.59 -24.45
N ARG A 364 -4.16 -2.46 -23.89
CA ARG A 364 -3.79 -1.14 -24.41
C ARG A 364 -2.28 -0.90 -24.34
N LEU A 365 -1.58 -1.47 -23.37
CA LEU A 365 -0.12 -1.38 -23.23
C LEU A 365 0.63 -2.31 -24.20
N ALA A 366 0.03 -3.45 -24.58
CA ALA A 366 0.60 -4.42 -25.51
C ALA A 366 0.30 -4.06 -26.99
N ASP A 367 -0.82 -3.39 -27.23
CA ASP A 367 -1.18 -2.80 -28.52
C ASP A 367 -0.49 -1.44 -28.74
N ASP A 368 0.10 -0.85 -27.69
CA ASP A 368 1.02 0.28 -27.79
C ASP A 368 2.38 -0.29 -28.26
N PRO A 369 2.83 0.01 -29.50
CA PRO A 369 4.10 -0.49 -30.00
C PRO A 369 5.21 -0.11 -29.01
N ASP A 370 6.03 -1.09 -28.63
CA ASP A 370 7.10 -0.96 -27.64
C ASP A 370 7.77 0.43 -27.72
N PRO A 371 7.66 1.30 -26.69
CA PRO A 371 8.27 2.61 -26.72
C PRO A 371 9.81 2.57 -26.70
N GLN A 372 10.42 1.38 -26.75
CA GLN A 372 11.85 1.23 -27.03
C GLN A 372 12.23 1.48 -28.49
N GLU A 373 11.29 1.50 -29.44
CA GLU A 373 11.56 1.92 -30.82
C GLU A 373 10.80 3.21 -31.18
N GLY A 374 11.17 4.30 -30.52
CA GLY A 374 11.20 5.60 -31.19
C GLY A 374 9.88 6.36 -31.31
N ILE A 375 9.05 6.44 -30.27
CA ILE A 375 8.24 7.65 -30.07
C ILE A 375 9.00 8.56 -29.11
N PRO A 376 9.66 9.60 -29.61
CA PRO A 376 10.31 10.53 -28.75
C PRO A 376 9.26 11.43 -28.09
N TRP A 377 9.44 11.70 -26.81
CA TRP A 377 8.55 12.52 -25.98
C TRP A 377 8.39 13.98 -26.44
N TYR A 378 8.94 14.36 -27.60
CA TYR A 378 8.83 15.69 -28.20
C TYR A 378 7.65 15.88 -29.17
N ASP A 379 6.79 14.88 -29.39
CA ASP A 379 5.56 15.05 -30.20
C ASP A 379 4.35 15.62 -29.44
N LEU A 380 4.61 16.29 -28.31
CA LEU A 380 3.75 17.38 -27.84
C LEU A 380 4.26 18.65 -28.51
N GLY A 381 3.63 19.01 -29.63
CA GLY A 381 4.16 19.93 -30.64
C GLY A 381 4.83 21.23 -30.17
N PRO A 382 5.78 21.77 -30.94
CA PRO A 382 6.54 22.95 -30.59
C PRO A 382 5.69 24.23 -30.67
N PHE A 383 5.46 24.87 -29.52
CA PHE A 383 5.26 26.32 -29.45
C PHE A 383 6.63 26.99 -29.59
N LEU A 384 7.15 27.15 -30.81
CA LEU A 384 8.06 28.23 -31.23
C LEU A 384 8.11 28.21 -32.77
N GLY A 385 7.96 29.39 -33.39
CA GLY A 385 7.71 29.61 -34.83
C GLY A 385 8.83 29.22 -35.80
N PRO A 386 8.67 29.51 -37.11
CA PRO A 386 9.28 28.74 -38.19
C PRO A 386 10.69 29.19 -38.53
N GLY A 387 11.51 28.20 -38.91
CA GLY A 387 12.55 28.34 -39.92
C GLY A 387 13.96 28.16 -39.41
N VAL A 388 14.55 26.99 -39.69
CA VAL A 388 15.81 26.81 -40.45
C VAL A 388 15.84 25.34 -40.91
N PRO A 389 16.08 25.01 -42.20
CA PRO A 389 16.30 23.63 -42.63
C PRO A 389 17.75 23.21 -42.36
N SER A 390 17.96 22.01 -41.84
CA SER A 390 19.28 21.35 -41.80
C SER A 390 19.29 20.06 -42.61
N PRO A 391 20.47 19.66 -43.10
CA PRO A 391 20.59 18.92 -44.34
C PRO A 391 20.48 17.40 -44.16
N THR A 392 19.98 16.77 -45.21
CA THR A 392 19.91 15.33 -45.42
C THR A 392 21.29 14.70 -45.51
N SER A 393 21.60 13.72 -44.65
CA SER A 393 22.62 12.72 -44.90
C SER A 393 21.99 11.33 -44.85
N THR A 394 21.89 10.71 -46.03
CA THR A 394 21.61 9.30 -46.26
C THR A 394 22.73 8.43 -45.67
N VAL A 395 22.38 7.50 -44.79
CA VAL A 395 23.25 6.37 -44.43
C VAL A 395 22.47 5.07 -44.60
N ASP A 396 23.16 4.18 -45.28
CA ASP A 396 22.83 2.87 -45.81
C ASP A 396 22.47 1.85 -44.71
N GLN A 397 21.40 1.06 -44.91
CA GLN A 397 21.08 -0.11 -44.09
C GLN A 397 21.21 -1.37 -44.94
N SER A 398 22.21 -2.21 -44.64
CA SER A 398 22.28 -3.57 -45.14
C SER A 398 22.59 -4.58 -44.03
N THR A 399 21.62 -5.49 -43.83
CA THR A 399 21.77 -6.91 -43.45
C THR A 399 22.24 -7.29 -42.04
N ARG A 400 21.38 -8.03 -41.30
CA ARG A 400 21.50 -9.50 -41.15
C ARG A 400 20.39 -10.12 -40.28
N LYS A 401 19.68 -11.07 -40.90
CA LYS A 401 18.90 -12.17 -40.28
C LYS A 401 19.81 -13.07 -39.43
N LYS A 402 19.30 -13.54 -38.28
CA LYS A 402 19.48 -14.94 -37.84
C LYS A 402 18.42 -15.34 -36.81
N GLU A 403 17.54 -16.24 -37.24
CA GLU A 403 16.56 -16.97 -36.44
C GLU A 403 17.25 -18.01 -35.53
N ARG A 404 16.75 -18.16 -34.30
CA ARG A 404 16.76 -19.44 -33.56
C ARG A 404 15.47 -19.56 -32.75
N GLY A 405 14.73 -20.63 -33.04
CA GLY A 405 13.49 -20.98 -32.36
C GLY A 405 13.71 -21.56 -30.95
N SER A 406 12.67 -21.49 -30.14
CA SER A 406 12.52 -22.18 -28.86
C SER A 406 11.03 -22.54 -28.66
N PRO A 407 10.72 -23.59 -27.88
CA PRO A 407 9.49 -24.36 -28.04
C PRO A 407 8.29 -23.77 -27.27
N ASN A 408 7.10 -23.96 -27.84
CA ASN A 408 5.80 -23.54 -27.29
C ASN A 408 5.46 -24.25 -25.97
N PRO A 409 4.89 -23.55 -24.97
CA PRO A 409 4.21 -24.17 -23.85
C PRO A 409 2.75 -24.53 -24.18
N ILE A 410 2.27 -25.56 -23.48
CA ILE A 410 0.95 -26.20 -23.56
C ILE A 410 -0.15 -25.23 -23.07
N PRO A 411 -1.35 -25.16 -23.71
CA PRO A 411 -2.40 -24.25 -23.28
C PRO A 411 -3.15 -24.74 -22.03
N ILE A 412 -3.32 -23.82 -21.08
CA ILE A 412 -4.22 -23.92 -19.93
C ILE A 412 -5.63 -23.57 -20.42
N THR A 413 -6.36 -24.52 -21.00
CA THR A 413 -7.77 -24.31 -21.41
C THR A 413 -8.78 -25.22 -20.72
N GLU A 414 -8.37 -26.23 -19.96
CA GLU A 414 -9.31 -27.17 -19.34
C GLU A 414 -9.94 -26.72 -18.01
N ARG A 415 -9.52 -25.59 -17.43
CA ARG A 415 -10.01 -25.15 -16.10
C ARG A 415 -11.14 -24.12 -16.11
N LEU A 416 -11.49 -23.56 -17.28
CA LEU A 416 -12.48 -22.48 -17.41
C LEU A 416 -13.85 -22.94 -17.92
N GLU A 417 -13.99 -24.18 -18.40
CA GLU A 417 -15.28 -24.69 -18.89
C GLU A 417 -16.21 -25.11 -17.74
N SER A 418 -15.66 -25.47 -16.58
CA SER A 418 -16.44 -25.89 -15.40
C SER A 418 -17.26 -24.78 -14.72
N THR A 419 -16.94 -23.50 -14.95
CA THR A 419 -17.64 -22.36 -14.32
C THR A 419 -18.69 -21.71 -15.23
N ARG A 420 -18.72 -22.06 -16.52
CA ARG A 420 -19.65 -21.45 -17.49
C ARG A 420 -21.08 -21.99 -17.37
N ASP A 421 -21.25 -23.21 -16.89
CA ASP A 421 -22.55 -23.88 -16.79
C ASP A 421 -23.39 -23.50 -15.55
N LEU A 422 -22.86 -22.66 -14.64
CA LEU A 422 -23.57 -22.21 -13.43
C LEU A 422 -24.20 -20.81 -13.54
N CYS A 423 -24.00 -20.10 -14.65
CA CYS A 423 -24.60 -18.78 -14.88
C CYS A 423 -25.91 -18.88 -15.67
N LEU A 424 -26.93 -19.49 -15.07
CA LEU A 424 -28.32 -19.29 -15.53
C LEU A 424 -28.78 -17.87 -15.15
N ARG A 425 -29.44 -17.21 -16.12
CA ARG A 425 -29.94 -15.83 -16.04
C ARG A 425 -30.72 -15.59 -14.74
N PRO A 426 -30.41 -14.55 -13.94
CA PRO A 426 -31.18 -14.27 -12.75
C PRO A 426 -32.59 -13.79 -13.14
N GLY A 427 -33.60 -14.42 -12.55
CA GLY A 427 -35.00 -14.04 -12.68
C GLY A 427 -35.28 -12.61 -12.18
N ALA A 428 -36.42 -12.05 -12.58
CA ALA A 428 -36.82 -10.66 -12.31
C ALA A 428 -36.76 -10.27 -10.81
N GLU A 429 -36.89 -11.23 -9.90
CA GLU A 429 -36.83 -11.00 -8.45
C GLU A 429 -35.44 -10.56 -7.96
N LEU A 430 -34.34 -11.03 -8.59
CA LEU A 430 -32.98 -10.61 -8.20
C LEU A 430 -32.67 -9.18 -8.65
N ARG A 431 -33.32 -8.69 -9.72
CA ARG A 431 -33.17 -7.30 -10.20
C ARG A 431 -33.81 -6.29 -9.26
N ILE A 432 -34.90 -6.67 -8.59
CA ILE A 432 -35.58 -5.83 -7.60
C ILE A 432 -34.73 -5.72 -6.33
N VAL A 433 -34.13 -6.81 -5.87
CA VAL A 433 -33.19 -6.79 -4.73
C VAL A 433 -31.94 -5.94 -5.06
N HIS A 434 -31.41 -6.04 -6.29
CA HIS A 434 -30.30 -5.20 -6.76
C HIS A 434 -30.66 -3.71 -6.81
N ALA A 435 -31.85 -3.34 -7.29
CA ALA A 435 -32.28 -1.94 -7.37
C ALA A 435 -32.51 -1.34 -5.97
N SER A 436 -33.13 -2.10 -5.07
CA SER A 436 -33.39 -1.66 -3.68
C SER A 436 -32.11 -1.53 -2.87
N LEU A 437 -31.12 -2.41 -3.08
CA LEU A 437 -29.81 -2.31 -2.42
C LEU A 437 -28.93 -1.21 -3.02
N PHE A 438 -28.99 -0.99 -4.35
CA PHE A 438 -28.31 0.13 -5.00
C PHE A 438 -28.86 1.47 -4.48
N LEU A 439 -30.18 1.61 -4.34
CA LEU A 439 -30.80 2.82 -3.78
C LEU A 439 -30.53 2.98 -2.27
N GLY A 440 -30.49 1.88 -1.50
CA GLY A 440 -30.14 1.92 -0.08
C GLY A 440 -28.69 2.35 0.16
N TYR A 441 -27.74 1.82 -0.63
CA TYR A 441 -26.32 2.15 -0.48
C TYR A 441 -25.98 3.54 -1.04
N PHE A 442 -26.60 3.94 -2.15
CA PHE A 442 -26.51 5.32 -2.66
C PHE A 442 -27.15 6.30 -1.69
N GLY A 443 -28.24 5.92 -1.02
CA GLY A 443 -28.89 6.70 0.03
C GLY A 443 -27.97 6.95 1.22
N VAL A 444 -27.28 5.92 1.74
CA VAL A 444 -26.32 6.08 2.84
C VAL A 444 -25.10 6.90 2.42
N PHE A 445 -24.58 6.68 1.21
CA PHE A 445 -23.47 7.47 0.67
C PHE A 445 -23.86 8.95 0.45
N LEU A 446 -25.09 9.21 -0.01
CA LEU A 446 -25.64 10.56 -0.15
C LEU A 446 -25.92 11.19 1.22
N MET A 447 -26.38 10.44 2.22
CA MET A 447 -26.60 10.92 3.59
C MET A 447 -25.28 11.36 4.25
N VAL A 448 -24.20 10.59 4.08
CA VAL A 448 -22.86 10.95 4.59
C VAL A 448 -22.28 12.18 3.87
N GLN A 449 -22.69 12.45 2.63
CA GLN A 449 -22.29 13.65 1.89
C GLN A 449 -23.19 14.86 2.21
N LEU A 450 -24.48 14.64 2.49
CA LEU A 450 -25.44 15.70 2.84
C LEU A 450 -25.30 16.15 4.30
N GLU A 451 -24.75 15.32 5.19
CA GLU A 451 -24.36 15.72 6.56
C GLU A 451 -23.25 16.81 6.55
N LYS A 452 -22.54 16.98 5.43
CA LYS A 452 -21.56 18.05 5.22
C LYS A 452 -22.14 19.34 4.64
N VAL A 453 -23.43 19.35 4.28
CA VAL A 453 -24.14 20.55 3.80
C VAL A 453 -25.40 20.72 4.64
N GLY A 454 -25.20 21.26 5.84
CA GLY A 454 -26.28 21.54 6.78
C GLY A 454 -27.18 22.65 6.25
N GLU A 455 -28.28 22.29 5.61
CA GLU A 455 -29.59 22.96 5.66
C GLU A 455 -30.61 22.19 4.79
N ARG A 456 -31.63 21.60 5.45
CA ARG A 456 -32.93 21.06 4.95
C ARG A 456 -33.25 19.63 5.44
N TYR A 457 -33.31 19.46 6.76
CA TYR A 457 -33.74 18.21 7.39
C TYR A 457 -35.28 18.06 7.46
N GLU A 458 -36.07 19.12 7.30
CA GLU A 458 -37.52 19.08 7.52
C GLU A 458 -38.34 18.52 6.34
N ALA A 459 -37.82 18.53 5.10
CA ALA A 459 -38.57 18.05 3.94
C ALA A 459 -38.56 16.52 3.79
N ILE A 460 -37.53 15.84 4.30
CA ILE A 460 -37.35 14.38 4.15
C ILE A 460 -38.14 13.62 5.23
N HIS A 461 -38.32 14.22 6.42
CA HIS A 461 -39.06 13.61 7.53
C HIS A 461 -40.56 13.42 7.22
N SER A 462 -41.14 14.23 6.33
CA SER A 462 -42.54 14.10 5.92
C SER A 462 -42.80 13.00 4.87
N TYR A 463 -41.77 12.51 4.17
CA TYR A 463 -41.95 11.51 3.11
C TYR A 463 -41.91 10.07 3.63
N PHE A 464 -41.24 9.82 4.75
CA PHE A 464 -41.03 8.47 5.30
C PHE A 464 -42.12 7.99 6.28
N TYR A 465 -43.09 8.82 6.64
CA TYR A 465 -44.19 8.44 7.55
C TYR A 465 -45.55 8.24 6.85
N THR A 466 -45.58 8.22 5.51
CA THR A 466 -46.83 8.03 4.75
C THR A 466 -46.76 6.92 3.69
N VAL A 467 -45.77 6.03 3.80
CA VAL A 467 -45.70 4.72 3.11
C VAL A 467 -45.49 3.67 4.18
#